data_AF-A0A2D6KUY8-F1
#
_entry.id   AF-A0A2D6KUY8-F1
#
_cell.length_a   1.000
_cell.length_b   1.000
_cell.length_c   1.000
_cell.angle_alpha   90.00
_cell.angle_beta   90.00
_cell.angle_gamma   90.00
#
_symmetry.space_group_name_H-M   'P 1'
#
loop_
_entity.id
_entity.type
_entity.pdbx_description
1 polymer ?
#
loop_
_entity_poly.entity_id
_entity_poly.type
_entity_poly.pdbx_seq_one_letter_code
_entity_poly.pdbx_strand_id
1 'polypeptide(L)' 'MELNVGQRVHLSTKKGNFDCVILESPRSDIVLIKLDSGYNIGIREEDVLDVKEIRKKKEKVVEGVKLKKDRGKKNI' A
#
# COMPACT_ATOMS: atom_id res chain seq x y z
N MET A 1 8.42 15.89 2.20
CA MET A 1 7.35 15.18 1.47
C MET A 1 6.67 14.30 2.50
N GLU A 2 5.36 14.42 2.74
CA GLU A 2 4.67 13.51 3.67
C GLU A 2 4.24 12.25 2.91
N LEU A 3 4.90 11.13 3.19
CA LEU A 3 4.56 9.82 2.66
C LEU A 3 3.81 9.03 3.73
N ASN A 4 2.58 8.64 3.43
CA ASN A 4 1.76 7.87 4.36
C ASN A 4 1.93 6.36 4.09
N VAL A 5 2.16 5.57 5.14
CA VAL A 5 2.22 4.11 5.04
C VAL A 5 0.88 3.58 4.50
N GLY A 6 0.95 2.66 3.53
CA GLY A 6 -0.22 2.11 2.85
C GLY A 6 -0.77 2.98 1.72
N GLN A 7 -0.17 4.15 1.45
CA GLN A 7 -0.52 4.97 0.30
C GLN A 7 -0.01 4.34 -1.00
N ARG A 8 -0.86 4.36 -2.02
CA ARG A 8 -0.53 3.90 -3.37
C ARG A 8 0.01 5.08 -4.17
N VAL A 9 1.24 4.97 -4.68
CA VAL A 9 1.92 6.07 -5.35
C VAL A 9 2.62 5.60 -6.62
N HIS A 10 2.79 6.55 -7.55
CA HIS A 10 3.73 6.48 -8.65
C HIS A 10 5.00 7.18 -8.18
N LEU A 11 6.07 6.40 -8.04
CA LEU A 11 7.37 6.85 -7.56
C LEU A 11 8.33 6.98 -8.73
N SER A 12 8.86 8.18 -8.97
CA SER A 12 9.91 8.42 -9.95
C SER A 12 11.26 8.51 -9.25
N THR A 13 12.23 7.74 -9.73
CA THR A 13 13.59 7.70 -9.19
C THR A 13 14.62 7.84 -10.30
N LYS A 14 15.89 8.05 -9.94
CA LYS A 14 17.01 8.03 -10.90
C LYS A 14 17.13 6.70 -11.67
N LYS A 15 16.59 5.59 -11.12
CA LYS A 15 16.68 4.25 -11.71
C LYS A 15 15.44 3.86 -12.53
N GLY A 16 14.39 4.68 -12.50
CA GLY A 16 13.13 4.40 -13.20
C GLY A 16 11.90 4.74 -12.36
N ASN A 17 10.73 4.34 -12.87
CA ASN A 17 9.43 4.65 -12.30
C ASN A 17 8.75 3.39 -11.77
N PHE A 18 8.06 3.50 -10.63
CA PHE A 18 7.41 2.38 -9.96
C PHE A 18 6.01 2.73 -9.48
N ASP A 19 5.02 1.91 -9.83
CA ASP A 19 3.73 1.91 -9.15
C ASP A 19 3.83 1.01 -7.93
N CYS A 20 3.63 1.57 -6.74
CA CYS A 20 3.94 0.87 -5.51
C CYS A 20 3.09 1.36 -4.32
N VAL A 21 3.19 0.62 -3.22
CA VAL A 21 2.62 1.02 -1.93
C VAL A 21 3.75 1.38 -0.98
N ILE A 22 3.64 2.52 -0.30
CA ILE A 22 4.59 2.93 0.74
C ILE A 22 4.49 1.99 1.94
N LEU A 23 5.63 1.48 2.39
CA LEU A 23 5.77 0.70 3.61
C LEU A 23 6.48 1.51 4.69
N GLU A 24 6.27 1.11 5.94
CA GLU A 24 7.06 1.63 7.05
C GLU A 24 8.52 1.20 6.89
N SER A 25 9.44 2.16 7.00
CA SER A 25 10.87 1.89 6.98
C SER A 25 11.44 2.03 8.39
N PRO A 26 12.26 1.06 8.86
CA PRO A 26 12.98 1.20 10.14
C PRO A 26 14.11 2.24 10.06
N ARG A 27 14.40 2.77 8.86
CA ARG A 27 15.47 3.72 8.58
C ARG A 27 14.91 4.97 7.92
N SER A 28 15.28 6.13 8.44
CA SER A 28 14.81 7.42 7.92
C SER A 28 15.39 7.79 6.55
N ASP A 29 16.53 7.22 6.15
CA ASP A 29 17.20 7.52 4.87
C ASP A 29 16.69 6.66 3.70
N ILE A 30 15.78 5.73 3.96
CA ILE A 30 15.27 4.77 2.98
C ILE A 30 13.75 4.83 2.92
N VAL A 31 13.23 5.06 1.72
CA VAL A 31 11.83 4.85 1.37
C VAL A 31 11.64 3.38 1.01
N LEU A 32 10.89 2.65 1.83
CA LEU A 32 10.54 1.25 1.57
C LEU A 32 9.23 1.19 0.79
N ILE A 33 9.23 0.48 -0.33
CA ILE A 33 8.04 0.32 -1.19
C ILE A 33 7.74 -1.16 -1.44
N LYS A 34 6.47 -1.47 -1.70
CA LYS A 34 6.00 -2.76 -2.19
C LYS A 34 5.49 -2.66 -3.62
N LEU A 35 6.07 -3.43 -4.52
CA LEU A 35 5.62 -3.56 -5.91
C LEU A 35 4.38 -4.45 -6.01
N ASP A 36 3.65 -4.32 -7.12
CA ASP A 36 2.52 -5.21 -7.45
C ASP A 36 2.89 -6.68 -7.58
N SER A 37 4.13 -6.94 -7.97
CA SER A 37 4.68 -8.30 -8.01
C SER A 37 4.82 -8.93 -6.62
N GLY A 38 4.64 -8.17 -5.54
CA GLY A 38 4.75 -8.62 -4.16
C GLY A 38 6.13 -8.43 -3.53
N TYR A 39 7.13 -7.99 -4.31
CA TYR A 39 8.48 -7.70 -3.82
C TYR A 39 8.57 -6.34 -3.11
N ASN A 40 9.46 -6.27 -2.13
CA ASN A 40 9.79 -5.02 -1.43
C ASN A 40 11.11 -4.45 -1.96
N ILE A 41 11.19 -3.12 -2.10
CA ILE A 41 12.40 -2.42 -2.55
C ILE A 41 12.67 -1.24 -1.61
N GLY A 42 13.91 -1.13 -1.14
CA GLY A 42 14.39 0.06 -0.43
C GLY A 42 15.07 1.02 -1.39
N ILE A 43 14.63 2.28 -1.39
CA ILE A 43 15.14 3.36 -2.25
C ILE A 43 15.68 4.45 -1.35
N ARG A 44 16.90 4.95 -1.62
CA ARG A 44 17.45 6.09 -0.88
C ARG A 44 16.61 7.32 -1.15
N GLU A 45 16.31 8.11 -0.13
CA GLU A 45 15.50 9.32 -0.29
C GLU A 45 16.11 10.30 -1.31
N GLU A 46 17.44 10.40 -1.36
CA GLU A 46 18.18 11.22 -2.33
C GLU A 46 18.05 10.78 -3.80
N ASP A 47 17.56 9.55 -4.04
CA ASP A 47 17.30 9.01 -5.38
C ASP A 47 15.86 9.19 -5.83
N VAL A 48 14.97 9.65 -4.93
CA VAL A 48 13.58 9.96 -5.24
C VAL A 48 13.52 11.33 -5.91
N LEU A 49 12.93 11.36 -7.10
CA LEU A 49 12.78 12.57 -7.90
C LEU A 49 11.37 13.17 -7.75
N ASP A 50 10.34 12.32 -7.72
CA ASP A 50 8.95 12.74 -7.62
C ASP A 50 8.07 11.62 -7.05
N VAL A 51 6.96 12.00 -6.41
CA VAL A 51 5.97 11.08 -5.85
C VAL A 51 4.58 11.62 -6.19
N LYS A 52 3.79 10.83 -6.90
CA LYS A 52 2.39 11.15 -7.21
C LYS A 52 1.45 10.14 -6.60
N GLU A 53 0.47 10.58 -5.84
CA GLU A 53 -0.56 9.69 -5.32
C GLU A 53 -1.43 9.15 -6.46
N ILE A 54 -1.55 7.83 -6.53
CA ILE A 54 -2.48 7.16 -7.42
C ILE A 54 -3.75 6.93 -6.60
N ARG A 55 -4.74 7.83 -6.76
CA ARG A 55 -6.03 7.75 -6.04
C ARG A 55 -6.56 6.32 -6.05
N LYS A 56 -6.80 5.77 -4.86
CA LYS A 56 -7.32 4.40 -4.65
C LYS A 56 -8.54 4.16 -5.55
N LYS A 57 -8.53 3.03 -6.27
CA LYS A 57 -9.73 2.44 -6.85
C LYS A 57 -10.73 2.27 -5.70
N LYS A 58 -11.94 2.84 -5.83
CA LYS A 58 -13.03 2.78 -4.83
C LYS A 58 -12.98 1.45 -4.09
N GLU A 59 -12.82 1.51 -2.77
CA GLU A 59 -12.89 0.34 -1.92
C GLU A 59 -14.13 -0.45 -2.34
N LYS A 60 -13.93 -1.70 -2.79
CA LYS A 60 -15.05 -2.63 -2.86
C LYS A 60 -15.45 -2.82 -1.41
N VAL A 61 -16.52 -2.12 -1.01
CA VAL A 61 -17.28 -2.45 0.19
C VAL A 61 -17.47 -3.95 0.12
N VAL A 62 -16.79 -4.68 1.02
CA VAL A 62 -17.11 -6.09 1.23
C VAL A 62 -18.51 -6.03 1.80
N GLU A 63 -19.53 -6.19 0.95
CA GLU A 63 -20.90 -6.34 1.43
C GLU A 63 -20.85 -7.42 2.50
N GLY A 64 -21.18 -7.00 3.73
CA GLY A 64 -20.98 -7.82 4.91
C GLY A 64 -21.46 -9.23 4.64
N VAL A 65 -20.60 -10.21 4.91
CA VAL A 65 -20.96 -11.62 4.85
C VAL A 65 -22.24 -11.78 5.67
N LYS A 66 -23.39 -11.90 4.99
CA LYS A 66 -24.66 -12.21 5.64
C LYS A 66 -24.54 -13.67 6.08
N LEU A 67 -23.94 -13.88 7.24
CA LEU A 67 -23.99 -15.14 7.95
C LEU A 67 -25.48 -15.47 8.12
N LYS A 68 -25.98 -16.48 7.40
CA LYS A 68 -27.31 -17.03 7.64
C LYS A 68 -27.29 -17.57 9.07
N LYS A 69 -27.88 -16.83 10.00
CA LYS A 69 -28.09 -17.29 11.37
C LYS A 69 -29.03 -18.48 11.30
N ASP A 70 -28.48 -19.67 11.42
CA ASP A 70 -29.25 -20.90 11.59
C ASP A 70 -29.81 -20.89 13.00
N ARG A 71 -31.13 -20.73 13.12
CA ARG A 71 -31.83 -20.67 14.42
C ARG A 71 -31.74 -22.00 15.20
N GLY A 72 -31.23 -23.07 14.60
CA GLY A 72 -31.04 -24.37 15.23
C GLY A 72 -29.72 -24.55 15.98
N LYS A 73 -28.75 -23.63 15.85
CA LYS A 73 -27.45 -23.74 16.54
C LYS A 73 -27.38 -22.76 17.71
N LYS A 74 -26.99 -23.25 18.90
CA LYS A 74 -26.69 -22.39 20.05
C LYS A 74 -25.50 -21.49 19.70
N ASN A 75 -25.59 -20.21 20.05
CA ASN A 75 -24.43 -19.33 20.04
C ASN A 75 -23.42 -19.84 21.08
N ILE A 76 -22.18 -20.01 20.66
CA ILE A 76 -21.01 -20.23 21.51
C ILE A 76 -20.22 -18.93 21.55
#